data_AF-G0EII0-F1
#
_entry.id   AF-G0EII0-F1
#
_cell.length_a   1.000
_cell.length_b   1.000
_cell.length_c   1.000
_cell.angle_alpha   90.00
_cell.angle_beta   90.00
_cell.angle_gamma   90.00
#
_symmetry.space_group_name_H-M   'P 1'
#
loop_
_entity.id
_entity.type
_entity.pdbx_description
1 polymer ?
#
loop_
_entity_poly.entity_id
_entity_poly.type
_entity_poly.pdbx_seq_one_letter_code
_entity_poly.pdbx_strand_id
1 'polypeptide(L)'
;MNNIIYGQYDSNKYQLKRFYINDVPSYILNIIKELSYKKLAIIRGGMSFIFLLSKNDYMLKDIDMIAYYKNQNDILKILSNNSEIIYVNKNSFGNTVITSFWKCSYFHLDEYYKLDILLTEDIIDYDECIWNGNKYYCITKQYLLTDRISKIREKFQRNHDDNKTKNHFYVSYYLSEYMIKNNYIIDKKYKDIIREKLIGIDDILKNIVSDNEIDLFFNMQKQLIGSFQ
;
A
#
# COMPACT_ATOMS: atom_id res chain seq x y z
N MET A 1 6.31 -12.95 -26.30
CA MET A 1 5.68 -12.12 -25.25
C MET A 1 4.29 -12.69 -24.98
N ASN A 2 4.20 -13.92 -24.46
CA ASN A 2 2.95 -14.71 -24.51
C ASN A 2 2.17 -14.75 -23.17
N ASN A 3 2.55 -13.93 -22.19
CA ASN A 3 1.97 -13.93 -20.84
C ASN A 3 1.29 -12.61 -20.44
N ILE A 4 1.06 -11.69 -21.39
CA ILE A 4 0.38 -10.41 -21.13
C ILE A 4 -1.04 -10.46 -21.71
N ILE A 5 -2.03 -10.18 -20.87
CA ILE A 5 -3.45 -10.17 -21.23
C ILE A 5 -4.02 -8.78 -20.96
N TYR A 6 -4.69 -8.20 -21.95
CA TYR A 6 -5.44 -6.96 -21.77
C TYR A 6 -6.90 -7.32 -21.45
N GLY A 7 -7.35 -6.96 -20.25
CA GLY A 7 -8.67 -7.33 -19.76
C GLY A 7 -8.67 -7.70 -18.27
N GLN A 8 -9.86 -7.94 -17.74
CA GLN A 8 -10.01 -8.34 -16.33
C GLN A 8 -9.65 -9.80 -16.12
N TYR A 9 -9.00 -10.09 -14.99
CA TYR A 9 -8.80 -11.45 -14.53
C TYR A 9 -9.98 -11.90 -13.66
N ASP A 10 -10.23 -13.21 -13.62
CA ASP A 10 -11.19 -13.82 -12.71
C ASP A 10 -10.55 -14.02 -11.34
N SER A 11 -11.00 -13.31 -10.32
CA SER A 11 -10.42 -13.40 -8.97
C SER A 11 -10.55 -14.78 -8.33
N ASN A 12 -11.48 -15.63 -8.82
CA ASN A 12 -11.63 -17.00 -8.32
C ASN A 12 -10.52 -17.93 -8.82
N LYS A 13 -9.80 -17.55 -9.89
CA LYS A 13 -8.68 -18.34 -10.44
C LYS A 13 -7.35 -18.06 -9.76
N TYR A 14 -7.25 -16.97 -9.00
CA TYR A 14 -6.01 -16.50 -8.39
C TYR A 14 -6.20 -16.29 -6.90
N GLN A 15 -6.34 -17.39 -6.16
CA GLN A 15 -6.41 -17.34 -4.70
C GLN A 15 -5.12 -16.72 -4.16
N LEU A 16 -5.24 -15.64 -3.37
CA LEU A 16 -4.07 -14.91 -2.89
C LEU A 16 -3.51 -15.52 -1.63
N LYS A 17 -2.19 -15.75 -1.63
CA LYS A 17 -1.44 -16.11 -0.44
C LYS A 17 -1.40 -14.92 0.53
N ARG A 18 -1.60 -15.17 1.82
CA ARG A 18 -1.17 -14.23 2.88
C ARG A 18 0.25 -14.55 3.31
N PHE A 19 1.08 -13.54 3.47
CA PHE A 19 2.53 -13.73 3.68
C PHE A 19 3.13 -12.61 4.53
N TYR A 20 4.19 -12.92 5.26
CA TYR A 20 5.12 -11.91 5.78
C TYR A 20 6.15 -11.56 4.71
N ILE A 21 6.78 -10.38 4.82
CA ILE A 21 7.74 -9.92 3.81
C ILE A 21 8.91 -10.90 3.61
N ASN A 22 9.30 -11.60 4.67
CA ASN A 22 10.38 -12.59 4.64
C ASN A 22 9.97 -13.90 3.93
N ASP A 23 8.67 -14.14 3.74
CA ASP A 23 8.16 -15.31 3.02
C ASP A 23 8.09 -15.07 1.50
N VAL A 24 8.38 -13.85 1.04
CA VAL A 24 8.37 -13.52 -0.39
C VAL A 24 9.62 -14.11 -1.04
N PRO A 25 9.48 -14.94 -2.09
CA PRO A 25 10.63 -15.47 -2.81
C PRO A 25 11.60 -14.38 -3.27
N SER A 26 12.90 -14.63 -3.13
CA SER A 26 13.96 -13.66 -3.41
C SER A 26 13.92 -13.12 -4.84
N TYR A 27 13.52 -13.95 -5.81
CA TYR A 27 13.37 -13.51 -7.20
C TYR A 27 12.25 -12.47 -7.37
N ILE A 28 11.12 -12.59 -6.64
CA ILE A 28 10.06 -11.59 -6.63
C ILE A 28 10.57 -10.29 -6.00
N LEU A 29 11.24 -10.38 -4.85
CA LEU A 29 11.84 -9.20 -4.20
C LEU A 29 12.87 -8.50 -5.10
N ASN A 30 13.65 -9.25 -5.88
CA ASN A 30 14.60 -8.69 -6.84
C ASN A 30 13.90 -7.93 -7.97
N ILE A 31 12.74 -8.40 -8.45
CA ILE A 31 11.91 -7.67 -9.43
C ILE A 31 11.40 -6.36 -8.82
N ILE A 32 10.86 -6.40 -7.60
CA ILE A 32 10.38 -5.19 -6.91
C ILE A 32 11.52 -4.20 -6.71
N LYS A 33 12.70 -4.68 -6.30
CA LYS A 33 13.91 -3.88 -6.18
C LYS A 33 14.32 -3.27 -7.51
N GLU A 34 14.32 -4.03 -8.60
CA GLU A 34 14.68 -3.53 -9.93
C GLU A 34 13.72 -2.44 -10.40
N LEU A 35 12.41 -2.69 -10.31
CA LEU A 35 11.36 -1.72 -10.66
C LEU A 35 11.51 -0.42 -9.87
N SER A 36 11.79 -0.56 -8.56
CA SER A 36 11.98 0.57 -7.66
C SER A 36 13.26 1.34 -7.97
N TYR A 37 14.41 0.65 -8.01
CA TYR A 37 15.72 1.27 -8.23
C TYR A 37 15.82 2.01 -9.56
N LYS A 38 15.21 1.46 -10.62
CA LYS A 38 15.11 2.12 -11.94
C LYS A 38 14.08 3.26 -11.99
N LYS A 39 13.40 3.57 -10.88
CA LYS A 39 12.30 4.54 -10.76
C LYS A 39 11.17 4.27 -11.76
N LEU A 40 10.97 3.01 -12.12
CA LEU A 40 9.88 2.60 -13.01
C LEU A 40 8.57 2.53 -12.23
N ALA A 41 8.63 2.04 -10.99
CA ALA A 41 7.49 2.01 -10.09
C ALA A 41 7.94 2.31 -8.64
N ILE A 42 7.05 2.91 -7.86
CA ILE A 42 7.27 3.33 -6.47
C ILE A 42 6.45 2.42 -5.55
N ILE A 43 7.06 1.92 -4.49
CA ILE A 43 6.39 1.03 -3.53
C ILE A 43 5.35 1.83 -2.73
N ARG A 44 4.16 1.23 -2.53
CA ARG A 44 3.07 1.80 -1.73
C ARG A 44 2.38 0.73 -0.89
N GLY A 45 1.27 1.10 -0.26
CA GLY A 45 0.37 0.15 0.39
C GLY A 45 0.94 -0.48 1.65
N GLY A 46 0.77 -1.80 1.80
CA GLY A 46 1.25 -2.54 2.97
C GLY A 46 2.78 -2.63 3.01
N MET A 47 3.42 -2.86 1.86
CA MET A 47 4.87 -3.01 1.78
C MET A 47 5.60 -1.70 2.12
N SER A 48 5.06 -0.54 1.74
CA SER A 48 5.62 0.74 2.19
C SER A 48 5.57 0.92 3.70
N PHE A 49 4.52 0.41 4.39
CA PHE A 49 4.46 0.47 5.85
C PHE A 49 5.61 -0.34 6.47
N ILE A 50 5.84 -1.56 5.96
CA ILE A 50 6.97 -2.40 6.39
C ILE A 50 8.29 -1.67 6.18
N PHE A 51 8.52 -1.11 4.99
CA PHE A 51 9.81 -0.51 4.63
C PHE A 51 10.09 0.78 5.40
N LEU A 52 9.07 1.60 5.64
CA LEU A 52 9.23 2.88 6.31
C LEU A 52 9.43 2.76 7.83
N LEU A 53 8.89 1.69 8.45
CA LEU A 53 8.86 1.50 9.91
C LEU A 53 9.56 0.22 10.39
N SER A 54 10.11 -0.58 9.48
CA SER A 54 10.72 -1.91 9.77
C SER A 54 9.76 -2.89 10.46
N LYS A 55 8.47 -2.83 10.13
CA LYS A 55 7.40 -3.69 10.69
C LYS A 55 7.30 -5.03 9.95
N ASN A 56 8.32 -5.88 10.08
CA ASN A 56 8.42 -7.14 9.33
C ASN A 56 7.35 -8.19 9.70
N ASP A 57 6.68 -8.01 10.84
CA ASP A 57 5.56 -8.80 11.35
C ASP A 57 4.19 -8.37 10.79
N TYR A 58 4.15 -7.38 9.89
CA TYR A 58 2.92 -7.01 9.21
C TYR A 58 2.60 -8.00 8.08
N MET A 59 1.45 -8.65 8.18
CA MET A 59 1.00 -9.62 7.17
C MET A 59 0.44 -8.91 5.93
N LEU A 60 0.96 -9.29 4.75
CA LEU A 60 0.55 -8.83 3.44
C LEU A 60 -0.40 -9.82 2.77
N LYS A 61 -1.18 -9.30 1.80
CA LYS A 61 -2.03 -10.09 0.89
C LYS A 61 -1.61 -9.90 -0.58
N ASP A 62 -1.04 -8.74 -0.87
CA ASP A 62 -0.56 -8.30 -2.16
C ASP A 62 0.60 -7.31 -1.97
N ILE A 63 1.31 -7.06 -3.07
CA ILE A 63 2.32 -6.02 -3.18
C ILE A 63 1.72 -4.91 -4.03
N ASP A 64 1.74 -3.68 -3.52
CA ASP A 64 1.24 -2.51 -4.23
C ASP A 64 2.39 -1.60 -4.67
N MET A 65 2.37 -1.19 -5.92
CA MET A 65 3.23 -0.12 -6.45
C MET A 65 2.41 0.90 -7.24
N ILE A 66 3.01 2.05 -7.54
CA ILE A 66 2.46 3.09 -8.40
C ILE A 66 3.52 3.53 -9.42
N ALA A 67 3.12 3.77 -10.66
CA ALA A 67 4.01 4.11 -11.75
C ALA A 67 3.38 5.14 -12.69
N TYR A 68 4.24 5.90 -13.39
CA TYR A 68 3.79 6.76 -14.47
C TYR A 68 3.32 5.93 -15.67
N TYR A 69 2.27 6.39 -16.37
CA TYR A 69 1.82 5.74 -17.62
C TYR A 69 2.95 5.54 -18.64
N LYS A 70 3.86 6.52 -18.77
CA LYS A 70 5.01 6.44 -19.68
C LYS A 70 5.94 5.25 -19.41
N ASN A 71 5.96 4.72 -18.18
CA ASN A 71 6.82 3.60 -17.78
C ASN A 71 6.20 2.22 -18.10
N GLN A 72 4.95 2.17 -18.57
CA GLN A 72 4.19 0.92 -18.75
C GLN A 72 4.96 -0.13 -19.56
N ASN A 73 5.55 0.24 -20.70
CA ASN A 73 6.22 -0.71 -21.59
C ASN A 73 7.49 -1.31 -20.94
N ASP A 74 8.28 -0.51 -20.23
CA ASP A 74 9.47 -0.97 -19.54
C ASP A 74 9.12 -1.89 -18.36
N ILE A 75 8.05 -1.56 -17.63
CA ILE A 75 7.51 -2.40 -16.56
C ILE A 75 7.07 -3.76 -17.12
N LEU A 76 6.27 -3.77 -18.19
CA LEU A 76 5.81 -5.00 -18.83
C LEU A 76 6.97 -5.86 -19.34
N LYS A 77 8.03 -5.24 -19.85
CA LYS A 77 9.25 -5.95 -20.27
C LYS A 77 9.95 -6.65 -19.11
N ILE A 78 10.06 -6.00 -17.95
CA ILE A 78 10.64 -6.61 -16.74
C ILE A 78 9.74 -7.75 -16.24
N LEU A 79 8.44 -7.51 -16.13
CA LEU A 79 7.50 -8.49 -15.58
C LEU A 79 7.35 -9.72 -16.49
N SER A 80 7.28 -9.54 -17.80
CA SER A 80 7.01 -10.64 -18.76
C SER A 80 8.09 -11.71 -18.77
N ASN A 81 9.32 -11.38 -18.40
CA ASN A 81 10.42 -12.33 -18.29
C ASN A 81 10.41 -13.12 -16.97
N ASN A 82 9.62 -12.69 -15.99
CA ASN A 82 9.76 -13.16 -14.62
C ASN A 82 8.45 -13.60 -13.96
N SER A 83 7.31 -13.40 -14.61
CA SER A 83 5.97 -13.65 -14.04
C SER A 83 5.23 -14.71 -14.84
N GLU A 84 4.38 -15.49 -14.17
CA GLU A 84 3.58 -16.52 -14.86
C GLU A 84 2.54 -15.88 -15.77
N ILE A 85 1.86 -14.87 -15.27
CA ILE A 85 0.80 -14.17 -16.01
C ILE A 85 0.68 -12.73 -15.55
N ILE A 86 0.41 -11.86 -16.52
CA ILE A 86 0.31 -10.42 -16.34
C ILE A 86 -0.99 -9.96 -16.99
N TYR A 87 -1.74 -9.15 -16.26
CA TYR A 87 -2.93 -8.47 -16.75
C TYR A 87 -2.68 -6.96 -16.80
N VAL A 88 -3.08 -6.34 -17.90
CA VAL A 88 -3.30 -4.90 -17.96
C VAL A 88 -4.80 -4.67 -17.89
N ASN A 89 -5.27 -4.25 -16.73
CA ASN A 89 -6.70 -4.21 -16.38
C ASN A 89 -7.10 -2.84 -15.80
N LYS A 90 -8.32 -2.77 -15.26
CA LYS A 90 -8.85 -1.57 -14.60
C LYS A 90 -9.23 -1.87 -13.15
N ASN A 91 -8.90 -1.00 -12.22
CA ASN A 91 -9.42 -1.09 -10.85
C ASN A 91 -10.90 -0.67 -10.78
N SER A 92 -11.49 -0.71 -9.57
CA SER A 92 -12.89 -0.30 -9.31
C SER A 92 -13.18 1.18 -9.64
N PHE A 93 -12.14 2.01 -9.77
CA PHE A 93 -12.22 3.42 -10.10
C PHE A 93 -11.92 3.69 -11.59
N GLY A 94 -11.76 2.65 -12.41
CA GLY A 94 -11.46 2.77 -13.84
C GLY A 94 -9.99 3.13 -14.17
N ASN A 95 -9.11 3.15 -13.17
CA ASN A 95 -7.69 3.43 -13.39
C ASN A 95 -6.97 2.19 -13.89
N THR A 96 -5.99 2.38 -14.77
CA THR A 96 -5.21 1.28 -15.33
C THR A 96 -4.29 0.68 -14.28
N VAL A 97 -4.27 -0.64 -14.17
CA VAL A 97 -3.39 -1.38 -13.27
C VAL A 97 -2.69 -2.48 -14.06
N ILE A 98 -1.40 -2.68 -13.79
CA ILE A 98 -0.68 -3.87 -14.22
C ILE A 98 -0.70 -4.84 -13.04
N THR A 99 -1.38 -5.97 -13.18
CA THR A 99 -1.44 -7.03 -12.17
C THR A 99 -0.54 -8.18 -12.61
N SER A 100 0.38 -8.62 -11.75
CA SER A 100 1.26 -9.77 -11.99
C SER A 100 1.07 -10.85 -10.94
N PHE A 101 1.13 -12.11 -11.36
CA PHE A 101 0.97 -13.27 -10.49
C PHE A 101 2.16 -14.25 -10.56
N TRP A 102 2.49 -14.82 -9.41
CA TRP A 102 3.44 -15.92 -9.24
C TRP A 102 2.84 -16.98 -8.34
N LYS A 103 2.83 -18.24 -8.77
CA LYS A 103 2.31 -19.35 -7.98
C LYS A 103 3.22 -19.61 -6.79
N CYS A 104 2.63 -19.83 -5.63
CA CYS A 104 3.34 -20.30 -4.45
C CYS A 104 3.45 -21.82 -4.52
N SER A 105 4.65 -22.33 -4.80
CA SER A 105 4.91 -23.76 -4.97
C SER A 105 5.01 -24.56 -3.66
N TYR A 106 4.92 -23.90 -2.49
CA TYR A 106 5.17 -24.54 -1.20
C TYR A 106 3.96 -25.25 -0.58
N PHE A 107 2.76 -25.08 -1.13
CA PHE A 107 1.53 -25.65 -0.57
C PHE A 107 0.72 -26.36 -1.65
N HIS A 108 0.02 -27.44 -1.29
CA HIS A 108 -0.87 -28.20 -2.19
C HIS A 108 -2.12 -27.41 -2.64
N LEU A 109 -2.15 -26.10 -2.41
CA LEU A 109 -3.21 -25.17 -2.81
C LEU A 109 -2.63 -24.22 -3.86
N ASP A 110 -3.40 -23.96 -4.92
CA ASP A 110 -3.05 -23.03 -5.99
C ASP A 110 -3.15 -21.57 -5.48
N GLU A 111 -2.24 -21.18 -4.58
CA GLU A 111 -2.13 -19.81 -4.08
C GLU A 111 -1.11 -19.00 -4.89
N TYR A 112 -1.31 -17.68 -4.93
CA TYR A 112 -0.48 -16.76 -5.70
C TYR A 112 0.03 -15.59 -4.87
N TYR A 113 1.27 -15.18 -5.11
CA TYR A 113 1.73 -13.83 -4.83
C TYR A 113 1.22 -12.91 -5.93
N LYS A 114 0.76 -11.72 -5.55
CA LYS A 114 0.21 -10.73 -6.45
C LYS A 114 0.93 -9.40 -6.31
N LEU A 115 1.28 -8.80 -7.44
CA LEU A 115 1.76 -7.42 -7.55
C LEU A 115 0.74 -6.60 -8.35
N ASP A 116 0.23 -5.52 -7.76
CA ASP A 116 -0.53 -4.51 -8.48
C ASP A 116 0.31 -3.24 -8.65
N ILE A 117 0.41 -2.75 -9.89
CA ILE A 117 1.06 -1.48 -10.21
C ILE A 117 0.02 -0.54 -10.79
N LEU A 118 -0.43 0.43 -9.99
CA LEU A 118 -1.34 1.48 -10.44
C LEU A 118 -0.62 2.41 -11.40
N LEU A 119 -1.15 2.58 -12.61
CA LEU A 119 -0.65 3.56 -13.57
C LEU A 119 -1.39 4.90 -13.39
N THR A 120 -0.62 5.97 -13.29
CA THR A 120 -1.10 7.34 -13.05
C THR A 120 -0.35 8.33 -13.92
N GLU A 121 -0.95 9.50 -14.14
CA GLU A 121 -0.25 10.64 -14.75
C GLU A 121 0.72 11.29 -13.76
N ASP A 122 0.35 11.33 -12.48
CA ASP A 122 1.13 11.96 -11.42
C ASP A 122 1.29 11.05 -10.21
N ILE A 123 2.50 11.02 -9.64
CA ILE A 123 2.83 10.35 -8.39
C ILE A 123 3.15 11.41 -7.36
N ILE A 124 2.31 11.52 -6.33
CA ILE A 124 2.49 12.51 -5.27
C ILE A 124 3.42 11.93 -4.20
N ASP A 125 4.54 12.62 -3.99
CA ASP A 125 5.52 12.47 -2.92
C ASP A 125 5.96 11.05 -2.57
N TYR A 126 7.10 10.69 -3.12
CA TYR A 126 7.87 9.52 -2.75
C TYR A 126 9.30 9.93 -2.41
N ASP A 127 9.95 9.12 -1.59
CA ASP A 127 11.33 9.34 -1.19
C ASP A 127 12.09 8.02 -1.19
N GLU A 128 13.41 8.12 -1.10
CA GLU A 128 14.29 7.02 -0.86
C GLU A 128 14.08 6.44 0.54
N CYS A 129 14.05 5.12 0.65
CA CYS A 129 14.13 4.42 1.92
C CYS A 129 15.12 3.27 1.84
N ILE A 130 15.75 2.97 2.97
CA ILE A 130 16.66 1.82 3.12
C ILE A 130 15.93 0.76 3.91
N TRP A 131 15.79 -0.43 3.34
CA TRP A 131 15.25 -1.61 4.03
C TRP A 131 16.17 -2.81 3.79
N ASN A 132 16.57 -3.50 4.86
CA ASN A 132 17.55 -4.59 4.84
C ASN A 132 18.80 -4.27 4.00
N GLY A 133 19.38 -3.08 4.19
CA GLY A 133 20.58 -2.62 3.49
C GLY A 133 20.38 -2.31 2.00
N ASN A 134 19.16 -2.41 1.48
CA ASN A 134 18.83 -2.15 0.08
C ASN A 134 18.06 -0.83 -0.05
N LYS A 135 18.39 -0.09 -1.11
CA LYS A 135 17.74 1.16 -1.48
C LYS A 135 16.48 0.91 -2.29
N TYR A 136 15.38 1.55 -1.90
CA TYR A 136 14.10 1.56 -2.58
C TYR A 136 13.54 2.98 -2.68
N TYR A 137 12.59 3.20 -3.58
CA TYR A 137 11.72 4.36 -3.58
C TYR A 137 10.32 3.96 -3.12
N CYS A 138 9.83 4.61 -2.07
CA CYS A 138 8.53 4.39 -1.46
C CYS A 138 7.76 5.71 -1.35
N ILE A 139 6.43 5.65 -1.34
CA ILE A 139 5.61 6.79 -0.93
C ILE A 139 6.05 7.33 0.44
N THR A 140 5.91 8.63 0.65
CA THR A 140 6.31 9.26 1.92
C THR A 140 5.43 8.79 3.08
N LYS A 141 5.96 8.89 4.31
CA LYS A 141 5.22 8.54 5.54
C LYS A 141 3.92 9.36 5.67
N GLN A 142 3.99 10.67 5.38
CA GLN A 142 2.84 11.56 5.40
C GLN A 142 1.78 11.19 4.36
N TYR A 143 2.19 10.85 3.13
CA TYR A 143 1.26 10.37 2.11
C TYR A 143 0.59 9.05 2.53
N LEU A 144 1.36 8.11 3.10
CA LEU A 144 0.79 6.86 3.59
C LEU A 144 -0.21 7.09 4.73
N LEU A 145 0.09 7.98 5.68
CA LEU A 145 -0.82 8.34 6.76
C LEU A 145 -2.13 8.92 6.22
N THR A 146 -2.07 9.86 5.27
CA THR A 146 -3.27 10.47 4.69
C THR A 146 -4.09 9.48 3.87
N ASP A 147 -3.46 8.57 3.13
CA ASP A 147 -4.13 7.48 2.40
C ASP A 147 -4.91 6.56 3.36
N ARG A 148 -4.32 6.20 4.51
CA ARG A 148 -4.99 5.34 5.50
C ARG A 148 -6.16 6.03 6.18
N ILE A 149 -5.98 7.28 6.63
CA ILE A 149 -7.05 8.07 7.25
C ILE A 149 -8.21 8.27 6.27
N SER A 150 -7.90 8.60 5.00
CA SER A 150 -8.92 8.74 3.96
C SER A 150 -9.70 7.43 3.74
N LYS A 151 -9.01 6.28 3.70
CA LYS A 151 -9.67 4.97 3.54
C LYS A 151 -10.54 4.57 4.73
N ILE A 152 -10.25 5.05 5.94
CA ILE A 152 -11.15 4.88 7.10
C ILE A 152 -12.39 5.75 6.88
N ARG A 153 -12.19 7.04 6.58
CA ARG A 153 -13.28 8.00 6.37
C ARG A 153 -14.24 7.60 5.24
N GLU A 154 -13.70 6.96 4.21
CA GLU A 154 -14.41 6.54 3.00
C GLU A 154 -14.88 5.08 3.07
N LYS A 155 -14.91 4.46 4.27
CA LYS A 155 -15.30 3.05 4.47
C LYS A 155 -16.53 2.64 3.64
N PHE A 156 -17.62 3.39 3.76
CA PHE A 156 -18.89 3.08 3.09
C PHE A 156 -18.81 3.25 1.57
N GLN A 157 -18.19 4.33 1.09
CA GLN A 157 -18.00 4.56 -0.35
C GLN A 157 -17.13 3.46 -0.99
N ARG A 158 -16.19 2.90 -0.22
CA ARG A 158 -15.26 1.86 -0.67
C ARG A 158 -15.76 0.44 -0.40
N ASN A 159 -16.95 0.27 0.21
CA ASN A 159 -17.48 -1.03 0.66
C ASN A 159 -16.47 -1.84 1.48
N HIS A 160 -15.75 -1.18 2.39
CA HIS A 160 -14.79 -1.86 3.27
C HIS A 160 -15.50 -2.53 4.45
N ASP A 161 -15.19 -3.80 4.68
CA ASP A 161 -15.56 -4.49 5.92
C ASP A 161 -14.79 -3.94 7.15
N ASP A 162 -15.23 -4.33 8.34
CA ASP A 162 -14.66 -3.84 9.60
C ASP A 162 -13.21 -4.27 9.80
N ASN A 163 -12.84 -5.47 9.36
CA ASN A 163 -11.46 -5.95 9.45
C ASN A 163 -10.51 -5.13 8.59
N LYS A 164 -10.93 -4.76 7.37
CA LYS A 164 -10.16 -3.92 6.46
C LYS A 164 -10.04 -2.49 7.00
N THR A 165 -11.11 -1.93 7.56
CA THR A 165 -11.06 -0.64 8.26
C THR A 165 -10.14 -0.68 9.47
N LYS A 166 -10.21 -1.74 10.29
CA LYS A 166 -9.34 -1.97 11.45
C LYS A 166 -7.87 -2.03 11.05
N ASN A 167 -7.55 -2.68 9.95
CA ASN A 167 -6.19 -2.69 9.40
C ASN A 167 -5.72 -1.29 8.98
N HIS A 168 -6.58 -0.49 8.34
CA HIS A 168 -6.25 0.90 8.02
C HIS A 168 -6.00 1.73 9.28
N PHE A 169 -6.82 1.55 10.32
CA PHE A 169 -6.66 2.18 11.62
C PHE A 169 -5.30 1.85 12.24
N TYR A 170 -4.94 0.58 12.39
CA TYR A 170 -3.66 0.21 13.02
C TYR A 170 -2.45 0.69 12.23
N VAL A 171 -2.51 0.66 10.89
CA VAL A 171 -1.43 1.21 10.08
C VAL A 171 -1.27 2.73 10.34
N SER A 172 -2.38 3.49 10.36
CA SER A 172 -2.33 4.92 10.70
C SER A 172 -1.87 5.17 12.14
N TYR A 173 -2.32 4.35 13.09
CA TYR A 173 -1.96 4.44 14.50
C TYR A 173 -0.44 4.30 14.69
N TYR A 174 0.15 3.21 14.17
CA TYR A 174 1.59 2.96 14.28
C TYR A 174 2.43 3.96 13.49
N LEU A 175 1.93 4.45 12.35
CA LEU A 175 2.57 5.55 11.63
C LEU A 175 2.61 6.82 12.49
N SER A 176 1.50 7.16 13.15
CA SER A 176 1.43 8.33 14.01
C SER A 176 2.35 8.22 15.22
N GLU A 177 2.36 7.07 15.91
CA GLU A 177 3.31 6.82 17.01
C GLU A 177 4.76 7.00 16.54
N TYR A 178 5.11 6.40 15.39
CA TYR A 178 6.46 6.53 14.83
C TYR A 178 6.81 7.99 14.54
N MET A 179 5.90 8.72 13.88
CA MET A 179 6.13 10.11 13.51
C MET A 179 6.35 11.00 14.74
N ILE A 180 5.53 10.83 15.79
CA ILE A 180 5.67 11.57 17.05
C ILE A 180 7.02 11.24 17.71
N LYS A 181 7.34 9.96 17.88
CA LYS A 181 8.58 9.51 18.51
C LYS A 181 9.84 10.06 17.82
N ASN A 182 9.76 10.29 16.51
CA ASN A 182 10.87 10.78 15.70
C ASN A 182 10.78 12.28 15.35
N ASN A 183 9.91 13.05 16.03
CA ASN A 183 9.72 14.49 15.78
C ASN A 183 9.47 14.82 14.30
N TYR A 184 8.73 13.96 13.60
CA TYR A 184 8.48 14.11 12.17
C TYR A 184 7.55 15.30 11.90
N ILE A 185 7.96 16.19 11.00
CA ILE A 185 7.18 17.37 10.62
C ILE A 185 6.35 17.03 9.37
N ILE A 186 5.03 17.03 9.51
CA ILE A 186 4.11 16.85 8.37
C ILE A 186 3.95 18.19 7.62
N ASP A 187 4.05 18.15 6.30
CA ASP A 187 3.84 19.31 5.46
C ASP A 187 2.40 19.84 5.57
N LYS A 188 2.24 21.15 5.44
CA LYS A 188 0.95 21.84 5.58
C LYS A 188 -0.15 21.20 4.72
N LYS A 189 0.14 20.88 3.45
CA LYS A 189 -0.82 20.26 2.52
C LYS A 189 -1.41 18.95 3.07
N TYR A 190 -0.61 18.14 3.75
CA TYR A 190 -1.07 16.88 4.33
C TYR A 190 -1.80 17.09 5.65
N LYS A 191 -1.37 18.07 6.47
CA LYS A 191 -2.10 18.46 7.68
C LYS A 191 -3.54 18.86 7.35
N ASP A 192 -3.72 19.65 6.30
CA ASP A 192 -5.04 20.13 5.87
C ASP A 192 -5.94 18.95 5.44
N ILE A 193 -5.41 18.01 4.65
CA ILE A 193 -6.12 16.77 4.27
C ILE A 193 -6.49 15.93 5.49
N ILE A 194 -5.54 15.73 6.42
CA ILE A 194 -5.79 14.93 7.63
C ILE A 194 -6.90 15.57 8.47
N ARG A 195 -6.86 16.89 8.67
CA ARG A 195 -7.91 17.60 9.43
C ARG A 195 -9.29 17.40 8.81
N GLU A 196 -9.41 17.59 7.50
CA GLU A 196 -10.67 17.38 6.79
C GLU A 196 -11.17 15.94 6.96
N LYS A 197 -10.28 14.96 6.78
CA LYS A 197 -10.66 13.54 6.80
C LYS A 197 -10.94 13.01 8.20
N LEU A 198 -10.43 13.63 9.26
CA LEU A 198 -10.70 13.22 10.64
C LEU A 198 -12.13 13.51 11.10
N ILE A 199 -12.83 14.43 10.44
CA ILE A 199 -14.22 14.78 10.78
C ILE A 199 -15.12 13.55 10.55
N GLY A 200 -15.71 13.04 11.63
CA GLY A 200 -16.62 11.88 11.63
C GLY A 200 -15.93 10.53 11.51
N ILE A 201 -14.61 10.44 11.74
CA ILE A 201 -13.92 9.14 11.80
C ILE A 201 -14.27 8.36 13.07
N ASP A 202 -14.51 9.04 14.18
CA ASP A 202 -14.95 8.46 15.46
C ASP A 202 -16.23 7.63 15.31
N ASP A 203 -17.23 8.16 14.59
CA ASP A 203 -18.47 7.44 14.30
C ASP A 203 -18.26 6.14 13.52
N ILE A 204 -17.22 6.08 12.69
CA ILE A 204 -16.85 4.90 11.93
C ILE A 204 -16.10 3.91 12.82
N LEU A 205 -15.22 4.40 13.71
CA LEU A 205 -14.32 3.57 14.51
C LEU A 205 -14.94 2.98 15.77
N LYS A 206 -15.97 3.62 16.35
CA LYS A 206 -16.58 3.21 17.64
C LYS A 206 -17.08 1.75 17.70
N ASN A 207 -17.38 1.16 16.55
CA ASN A 207 -17.83 -0.23 16.45
C ASN A 207 -16.71 -1.21 16.04
N ILE A 208 -15.48 -0.74 15.84
CA ILE A 208 -14.37 -1.48 15.21
C ILE A 208 -13.17 -1.63 16.17
N VAL A 209 -12.91 -0.60 16.97
CA VAL A 209 -11.82 -0.53 17.95
C VAL A 209 -12.34 0.06 19.27
N SER A 210 -11.58 -0.07 20.35
CA SER A 210 -12.01 0.43 21.67
C SER A 210 -11.98 1.96 21.75
N ASP A 211 -12.84 2.55 22.57
CA ASP A 211 -12.87 4.00 22.80
C ASP A 211 -11.50 4.55 23.23
N ASN A 212 -10.77 3.82 24.08
CA ASN A 212 -9.42 4.19 24.48
C ASN A 212 -8.43 4.24 23.30
N GLU A 213 -8.51 3.31 22.35
CA GLU A 213 -7.68 3.35 21.14
C GLU A 213 -8.04 4.54 20.25
N ILE A 214 -9.34 4.90 20.17
CA ILE A 214 -9.82 6.06 19.42
C ILE A 214 -9.28 7.35 20.05
N ASP A 215 -9.40 7.51 21.37
CA ASP A 215 -8.91 8.68 22.09
C ASP A 215 -7.40 8.87 21.92
N LEU A 216 -6.62 7.80 22.08
CA LEU A 216 -5.19 7.80 21.83
C LEU A 216 -4.87 8.20 20.40
N PHE A 217 -5.59 7.64 19.42
CA PHE A 217 -5.40 7.97 18.01
C PHE A 217 -5.66 9.45 17.72
N PHE A 218 -6.76 10.03 18.21
CA PHE A 218 -7.07 11.45 18.03
C PHE A 218 -6.07 12.35 18.73
N ASN A 219 -5.60 11.98 19.93
CA ASN A 219 -4.55 12.73 20.64
C ASN A 219 -3.24 12.74 19.85
N MET A 220 -2.86 11.62 19.23
CA MET A 220 -1.71 11.57 18.33
C MET A 220 -1.91 12.47 17.11
N GLN A 221 -3.09 12.46 16.50
CA GLN A 221 -3.36 13.35 15.36
C GLN A 221 -3.22 14.82 15.76
N LYS A 222 -3.76 15.23 16.92
CA LYS A 222 -3.59 16.60 17.46
C LYS A 222 -2.13 16.98 17.62
N GLN A 223 -1.28 16.07 18.09
CA GLN A 223 0.16 16.34 18.24
C GLN A 223 0.84 16.53 16.87
N LEU A 224 0.46 15.73 15.87
CA LEU A 224 1.08 15.75 14.54
C LEU A 224 0.64 16.95 13.68
N ILE A 225 -0.65 17.31 13.72
CA ILE A 225 -1.22 18.32 12.82
C ILE A 225 -1.63 19.62 13.54
N GLY A 226 -1.63 19.65 14.86
CA GLY A 226 -2.17 20.75 15.66
C GLY A 226 -3.66 20.59 15.99
N SER A 227 -4.26 21.62 16.59
CA SER A 227 -5.68 21.61 16.97
C SER A 227 -6.62 21.47 15.76
N PHE A 228 -7.74 20.77 15.99
CA PHE A 228 -8.89 20.75 15.10
C PHE A 228 -9.65 22.06 15.34
N GLN A 229 -9.67 22.97 14.36
CA GLN A 229 -10.54 24.15 14.39
C GLN A 229 -11.77 23.88 13.54
#